data_AF-H0W0R8-F1
#
_entry.id   AF-H0W0R8-F1
#
_cell.length_a   1.000
_cell.length_b   1.000
_cell.length_c   1.000
_cell.angle_alpha   90.00
_cell.angle_beta   90.00
_cell.angle_gamma   90.00
#
_symmetry.space_group_name_H-M   'P 1'
#
loop_
_entity.id
_entity.type
_entity.pdbx_description
1 polymer ?
#
loop_
_entity_poly.entity_id
_entity_poly.type
_entity_poly.pdbx_seq_one_letter_code
_entity_poly.pdbx_strand_id
1 'polypeptide(L)'
;VSGRPGPVSCLPSRSSALSLGIWGSTSAIHMETRRSWALRSRLCSPVMTLLVFAFLLSCLLNSNEAKVYSRCELARVLRDFGLDGYRGYSLADWVCLAYFTSGFNTGAVDHEADGSTNNGIFQINSRRWCKNLTPNSHNQCRVYCSDLLSPDLKDTVVCAMKIAQEPQGLGYWETWRRHCQGKDLSDWVDGCDF
;
A
#
# COMPACT_ATOMS: atom_id res chain seq x y z
N VAL A 1 7.29 -49.79 -19.91
CA VAL A 1 7.99 -48.71 -19.19
C VAL A 1 7.11 -47.46 -19.31
N SER A 2 5.93 -47.32 -18.69
CA SER A 2 5.56 -47.33 -17.25
C SER A 2 6.52 -46.48 -16.40
N GLY A 3 6.12 -45.40 -15.70
CA GLY A 3 4.78 -44.84 -15.48
C GLY A 3 4.82 -43.46 -14.79
N ARG A 4 3.65 -42.85 -14.59
CA ARG A 4 3.40 -41.76 -13.64
C ARG A 4 2.69 -42.34 -12.40
N PRO A 5 2.99 -41.89 -11.18
CA PRO A 5 2.22 -42.28 -10.00
C PRO A 5 1.03 -41.34 -9.75
N GLY A 6 -0.11 -41.94 -9.44
CA GLY A 6 -1.32 -41.28 -8.91
C GLY A 6 -1.38 -41.33 -7.38
N PRO A 7 -2.38 -40.65 -6.76
CA PRO A 7 -2.41 -40.34 -5.33
C PRO A 7 -2.99 -41.48 -4.48
N VAL A 8 -2.59 -41.51 -3.21
CA VAL A 8 -3.03 -42.50 -2.20
C VAL A 8 -4.14 -41.90 -1.32
N SER A 9 -5.28 -42.57 -1.29
CA SER A 9 -6.47 -42.26 -0.49
C SER A 9 -6.39 -42.87 0.91
N CYS A 10 -7.05 -42.23 1.88
CA CYS A 10 -7.10 -42.62 3.29
C CYS A 10 -8.30 -43.52 3.67
N LEU A 11 -8.19 -44.09 4.90
CA LEU A 11 -9.26 -44.40 5.88
C LEU A 11 -9.86 -45.84 5.91
N PRO A 12 -10.55 -46.29 7.00
CA PRO A 12 -10.03 -46.86 8.27
C PRO A 12 -10.73 -48.19 8.70
N SER A 13 -10.32 -48.85 9.81
CA SER A 13 -11.29 -49.56 10.70
C SER A 13 -10.73 -50.11 12.03
N ARG A 14 -11.31 -49.61 13.12
CA ARG A 14 -11.80 -50.24 14.39
C ARG A 14 -11.09 -51.46 15.03
N SER A 15 -10.65 -51.20 16.27
CA SER A 15 -10.98 -51.84 17.57
C SER A 15 -11.25 -53.35 17.68
N SER A 16 -10.62 -53.97 18.68
CA SER A 16 -11.26 -54.94 19.61
C SER A 16 -10.49 -54.96 20.94
N ALA A 17 -11.22 -54.78 22.03
CA ALA A 17 -10.78 -55.03 23.40
C ALA A 17 -11.16 -56.45 23.81
N LEU A 18 -10.39 -57.08 24.70
CA LEU A 18 -10.89 -58.09 25.64
C LEU A 18 -9.86 -58.30 26.76
N SER A 19 -10.34 -58.12 27.99
CA SER A 19 -9.67 -58.30 29.27
C SER A 19 -9.60 -59.79 29.65
N LEU A 20 -8.63 -60.21 30.46
CA LEU A 20 -8.74 -61.35 31.38
C LEU A 20 -7.56 -61.39 32.37
N GLY A 21 -7.86 -61.65 33.64
CA GLY A 21 -7.06 -62.55 34.48
C GLY A 21 -6.07 -61.95 35.47
N ILE A 22 -6.35 -62.21 36.76
CA ILE A 22 -5.54 -61.92 37.95
C ILE A 22 -4.71 -63.16 38.33
N TRP A 23 -3.43 -63.02 38.74
CA TRP A 23 -2.82 -63.62 39.94
C TRP A 23 -1.29 -63.46 40.00
N GLY A 24 -0.77 -63.27 41.21
CA GLY A 24 0.44 -63.97 41.67
C GLY A 24 1.76 -63.22 41.63
N SER A 25 2.21 -62.84 42.83
CA SER A 25 3.53 -62.37 43.26
C SER A 25 4.76 -62.96 42.55
N THR A 26 5.77 -62.13 42.25
CA THR A 26 7.19 -62.35 42.61
C THR A 26 8.06 -61.13 42.28
N SER A 27 9.10 -60.99 43.09
CA SER A 27 10.02 -59.86 43.27
C SER A 27 10.85 -59.48 42.04
N ALA A 28 11.14 -58.17 41.89
CA ALA A 28 12.48 -57.63 41.63
C ALA A 28 12.41 -56.11 41.45
N ILE A 29 13.17 -55.37 42.25
CA ILE A 29 13.41 -53.94 42.06
C ILE A 29 14.35 -53.78 40.86
N HIS A 30 13.84 -53.22 39.77
CA HIS A 30 14.63 -52.72 38.65
C HIS A 30 14.34 -51.23 38.50
N MET A 31 15.26 -50.39 38.96
CA MET A 31 15.21 -48.95 38.82
C MET A 31 16.08 -48.57 37.62
N GLU A 32 15.47 -48.28 36.46
CA GLU A 32 16.19 -47.71 35.33
C GLU A 32 15.30 -46.69 34.60
N THR A 33 15.58 -45.42 34.90
CA THR A 33 15.43 -44.20 34.11
C THR A 33 14.42 -44.18 32.94
N ARG A 34 13.21 -43.65 33.17
CA ARG A 34 12.39 -43.09 32.06
C ARG A 34 12.98 -41.75 31.61
N ARG A 35 13.67 -41.75 30.48
CA ARG A 35 13.89 -40.53 29.68
C ARG A 35 12.54 -40.03 29.18
N SER A 36 11.99 -39.02 29.84
CA SER A 36 10.84 -38.26 29.37
C SER A 36 11.20 -37.52 28.08
N TRP A 37 10.96 -38.13 26.92
CA TRP A 37 10.85 -37.38 25.67
C TRP A 37 9.51 -36.65 25.70
N ALA A 38 9.47 -35.53 26.42
CA ALA A 38 8.46 -34.52 26.20
C ALA A 38 8.71 -33.92 24.82
N LEU A 39 8.19 -34.57 23.77
CA LEU A 39 7.96 -33.89 22.51
C LEU A 39 6.91 -32.82 22.83
N ARG A 40 7.39 -31.63 23.21
CA ARG A 40 6.60 -30.42 23.26
C ARG A 40 6.11 -30.19 21.83
N SER A 41 4.97 -30.79 21.50
CA SER A 41 4.09 -30.27 20.47
C SER A 41 3.69 -28.88 20.94
N ARG A 42 4.50 -27.88 20.59
CA ARG A 42 4.05 -26.49 20.52
C ARG A 42 3.02 -26.45 19.40
N LEU A 43 1.82 -26.98 19.64
CA LEU A 43 0.65 -26.59 18.88
C LEU A 43 0.62 -25.07 19.01
N CYS A 44 0.83 -24.36 17.90
CA CYS A 44 0.46 -22.96 17.82
C CYS A 44 -0.97 -22.87 18.32
N SER A 45 -1.17 -22.28 19.49
CA SER A 45 -2.49 -22.13 20.09
C SER A 45 -3.42 -21.54 19.03
N PRO A 46 -4.68 -22.00 18.87
CA PRO A 46 -5.63 -21.39 17.94
C PRO A 46 -5.78 -19.89 18.20
N VAL A 47 -5.53 -19.45 19.45
CA VAL A 47 -5.43 -18.04 19.85
C VAL A 47 -4.25 -17.35 19.16
N MET A 48 -3.08 -17.98 19.09
CA MET A 48 -1.90 -17.40 18.41
C MET A 48 -2.13 -17.26 16.90
N THR A 49 -2.78 -18.23 16.27
CA THR A 49 -3.14 -18.16 14.84
C THR A 49 -4.18 -17.07 14.57
N LEU A 50 -5.19 -16.93 15.45
CA LEU A 50 -6.20 -15.88 15.38
C LEU A 50 -5.58 -14.49 15.57
N LEU A 51 -4.65 -14.33 16.50
CA LEU A 51 -3.93 -13.08 16.75
C LEU A 51 -3.06 -12.67 15.55
N VAL A 52 -2.35 -13.63 14.93
CA VAL A 52 -1.60 -13.37 13.70
C VAL A 52 -2.53 -12.97 12.56
N PHE A 53 -3.65 -13.66 12.37
CA PHE A 53 -4.63 -13.31 11.34
C PHE A 53 -5.26 -11.93 11.58
N ALA A 54 -5.60 -11.59 12.82
CA ALA A 54 -6.11 -10.28 13.21
C ALA A 54 -5.07 -9.17 13.00
N PHE A 55 -3.80 -9.42 13.32
CA PHE A 55 -2.71 -8.49 13.07
C PHE A 55 -2.50 -8.26 11.57
N LEU A 56 -2.51 -9.32 10.76
CA LEU A 56 -2.44 -9.22 9.30
C LEU A 56 -3.65 -8.45 8.72
N LEU A 57 -4.87 -8.71 9.19
CA LEU A 57 -6.05 -7.94 8.80
C LEU A 57 -5.94 -6.46 9.20
N SER A 58 -5.41 -6.17 10.38
CA SER A 58 -5.17 -4.80 10.83
C SER A 58 -4.15 -4.08 9.95
N CYS A 59 -3.11 -4.76 9.46
CA CYS A 59 -2.15 -4.19 8.52
C CYS A 59 -2.74 -3.94 7.12
N LEU A 60 -3.83 -4.63 6.76
CA LEU A 60 -4.54 -4.40 5.48
C LEU A 60 -5.46 -3.18 5.56
N LEU A 61 -5.83 -2.74 6.76
CA LEU A 61 -6.57 -1.50 6.99
C LEU A 61 -5.61 -0.32 7.02
N ASN A 62 -4.98 -0.02 5.89
CA ASN A 62 -4.42 1.32 5.70
C ASN A 62 -5.60 2.26 5.58
N SER A 63 -5.92 2.96 6.66
CA SER A 63 -6.75 4.15 6.55
C SER A 63 -5.98 5.14 5.68
N ASN A 64 -6.34 5.23 4.39
CA ASN A 64 -5.93 6.32 3.52
C ASN A 64 -6.63 7.58 4.02
N GLU A 65 -6.17 8.08 5.17
CA GLU A 65 -6.65 9.32 5.73
C GLU A 65 -6.09 10.44 4.84
N ALA A 66 -6.99 11.11 4.13
CA ALA A 66 -6.64 12.27 3.33
C ALA A 66 -5.96 13.32 4.21
N LYS A 67 -4.95 13.98 3.67
CA LYS A 67 -4.18 15.01 4.37
C LYS A 67 -4.28 16.33 3.63
N VAL A 68 -4.47 17.42 4.37
CA VAL A 68 -4.26 18.77 3.85
C VAL A 68 -2.89 19.25 4.34
N TYR A 69 -1.96 19.41 3.42
CA TYR A 69 -0.62 19.91 3.75
C TYR A 69 -0.62 21.41 4.04
N SER A 70 0.26 21.86 4.93
CA SER A 70 0.62 23.28 4.98
C SER A 70 1.60 23.63 3.86
N ARG A 71 1.69 24.92 3.50
CA ARG A 71 2.57 25.42 2.41
C ARG A 71 4.01 24.93 2.54
N CYS A 72 4.66 25.19 3.69
CA CYS A 72 6.06 24.83 3.89
C CYS A 72 6.29 23.35 4.15
N GLU A 73 5.31 22.65 4.73
CA GLU A 73 5.38 21.20 4.85
C GLU A 73 5.37 20.54 3.47
N LEU A 74 4.48 20.98 2.57
CA LEU A 74 4.46 20.50 1.20
C LEU A 74 5.75 20.85 0.47
N ALA A 75 6.23 22.10 0.58
CA ALA A 75 7.47 22.53 -0.05
C ALA A 75 8.66 21.62 0.34
N ARG A 76 8.81 21.30 1.63
CA ARG A 76 9.82 20.34 2.11
C ARG A 76 9.67 18.98 1.44
N VAL A 77 8.48 18.39 1.49
CA VAL A 77 8.23 17.06 0.92
C VAL A 77 8.53 17.04 -0.58
N LEU A 78 8.05 18.02 -1.35
CA LEU A 78 8.27 18.09 -2.80
C LEU A 78 9.76 18.27 -3.15
N ARG A 79 10.48 19.06 -2.36
CA ARG A 79 11.92 19.21 -2.50
C ARG A 79 12.67 17.93 -2.18
N ASP A 80 12.27 17.20 -1.14
CA ASP A 80 12.87 15.91 -0.76
C ASP A 80 12.65 14.84 -1.85
N PHE A 81 11.56 14.95 -2.62
CA PHE A 81 11.35 14.17 -3.85
C PHE A 81 12.13 14.67 -5.07
N GLY A 82 12.88 15.76 -4.96
CA GLY A 82 13.72 16.29 -6.03
C GLY A 82 12.97 17.10 -7.10
N LEU A 83 11.84 17.73 -6.74
CA LEU A 83 11.09 18.58 -7.68
C LEU A 83 11.68 19.98 -7.87
N ASP A 84 12.56 20.44 -6.98
CA ASP A 84 13.20 21.74 -7.14
C ASP A 84 14.17 21.73 -8.33
N GLY A 85 13.86 22.53 -9.36
CA GLY A 85 14.58 22.55 -10.64
C GLY A 85 14.20 21.42 -11.60
N TYR A 86 13.27 20.52 -11.24
CA TYR A 86 12.87 19.42 -12.11
C TYR A 86 12.28 19.97 -13.42
N ARG A 87 12.91 19.62 -14.55
CA ARG A 87 12.55 20.10 -15.90
C ARG A 87 12.57 21.64 -16.03
N GLY A 88 13.34 22.32 -15.19
CA GLY A 88 13.45 23.78 -15.19
C GLY A 88 12.34 24.51 -14.42
N TYR A 89 11.48 23.79 -13.71
CA TYR A 89 10.48 24.38 -12.81
C TYR A 89 11.03 24.48 -11.40
N SER A 90 10.84 25.63 -10.77
CA SER A 90 11.24 25.87 -9.38
C SER A 90 10.35 25.11 -8.42
N LEU A 91 10.81 24.89 -7.18
CA LEU A 91 9.95 24.35 -6.12
C LEU A 91 8.63 25.14 -5.96
N ALA A 92 8.70 26.46 -6.09
CA ALA A 92 7.55 27.35 -5.99
C ALA A 92 6.47 27.09 -7.06
N ASP A 93 6.87 26.68 -8.28
CA ASP A 93 5.93 26.30 -9.33
C ASP A 93 5.06 25.12 -8.92
N TRP A 94 5.68 24.10 -8.30
CA TRP A 94 4.98 22.89 -7.84
C TRP A 94 4.06 23.16 -6.65
N VAL A 95 4.51 24.00 -5.72
CA VAL A 95 3.67 24.43 -4.58
C VAL A 95 2.48 25.26 -5.06
N CYS A 96 2.70 26.22 -5.98
CA CYS A 96 1.63 27.00 -6.58
C CYS A 96 0.62 26.11 -7.32
N LEU A 97 1.10 25.15 -8.13
CA LEU A 97 0.25 24.16 -8.80
C LEU A 97 -0.66 23.45 -7.79
N ALA A 98 -0.07 22.83 -6.77
CA ALA A 98 -0.81 22.06 -5.75
C ALA A 98 -1.88 22.89 -5.03
N TYR A 99 -1.58 24.17 -4.75
CA TYR A 99 -2.55 25.05 -4.11
C TYR A 99 -3.76 25.28 -4.99
N PHE A 100 -3.56 25.69 -6.24
CA PHE A 100 -4.69 26.03 -7.10
C PHE A 100 -5.44 24.79 -7.62
N THR A 101 -4.80 23.62 -7.69
CA THR A 101 -5.49 22.39 -8.07
C THR A 101 -6.34 21.80 -6.96
N SER A 102 -5.86 21.80 -5.70
CA SER A 102 -6.52 21.05 -4.63
C SER A 102 -6.60 21.77 -3.28
N GLY A 103 -6.02 22.95 -3.14
CA GLY A 103 -5.82 23.59 -1.85
C GLY A 103 -4.94 22.75 -0.91
N PHE A 104 -3.95 22.05 -1.47
CA PHE A 104 -3.06 21.11 -0.76
C PHE A 104 -3.72 19.86 -0.18
N ASN A 105 -4.95 19.54 -0.58
CA ASN A 105 -5.68 18.38 -0.10
C ASN A 105 -5.35 17.13 -0.93
N THR A 106 -4.72 16.12 -0.32
CA THR A 106 -4.44 14.83 -0.98
C THR A 106 -5.70 14.02 -1.27
N GLY A 107 -6.79 14.22 -0.53
CA GLY A 107 -8.06 13.55 -0.77
C GLY A 107 -8.97 14.23 -1.79
N ALA A 108 -8.50 15.29 -2.47
CA ALA A 108 -9.32 16.02 -3.43
C ALA A 108 -9.68 15.15 -4.64
N VAL A 109 -10.98 15.04 -4.93
CA VAL A 109 -11.51 14.36 -6.11
C VAL A 109 -12.53 15.28 -6.77
N ASP A 110 -12.35 15.49 -8.07
CA ASP A 110 -13.28 16.23 -8.91
C ASP A 110 -13.76 15.35 -10.07
N HIS A 111 -14.98 15.60 -10.53
CA HIS A 111 -15.69 14.78 -11.52
C HIS A 111 -15.96 15.57 -12.79
N GLU A 112 -15.41 15.10 -13.91
CA GLU A 112 -15.59 15.71 -15.21
C GLU A 112 -16.89 15.22 -15.88
N ALA A 113 -17.42 16.03 -16.80
CA ALA A 113 -18.66 15.73 -17.51
C ALA A 113 -18.60 14.45 -18.36
N ASP A 114 -17.40 14.01 -18.78
CA ASP A 114 -17.20 12.77 -19.53
C ASP A 114 -17.07 11.52 -18.64
N GLY A 115 -17.23 11.69 -17.32
CA GLY A 115 -17.11 10.62 -16.33
C GLY A 115 -15.68 10.32 -15.87
N SER A 116 -14.67 11.02 -16.40
CA SER A 116 -13.33 10.97 -15.82
C SER A 116 -13.27 11.71 -14.49
N THR A 117 -12.21 11.43 -13.73
CA THR A 117 -11.98 12.01 -12.39
C THR A 117 -10.61 12.64 -12.32
N ASN A 118 -10.50 13.79 -11.67
CA ASN A 118 -9.24 14.43 -11.30
C ASN A 118 -8.93 14.06 -9.85
N ASN A 119 -7.73 13.52 -9.59
CA ASN A 119 -7.43 12.84 -8.33
C ASN A 119 -6.20 13.44 -7.64
N GLY A 120 -6.32 13.66 -6.34
CA GLY A 120 -5.22 13.97 -5.45
C GLY A 120 -4.75 15.41 -5.52
N ILE A 121 -3.59 15.66 -4.90
CA ILE A 121 -3.07 17.01 -4.68
C ILE A 121 -2.81 17.78 -5.99
N PHE A 122 -2.46 17.07 -7.06
CA PHE A 122 -2.21 17.61 -8.39
C PHE A 122 -3.36 17.37 -9.38
N GLN A 123 -4.52 16.89 -8.92
CA GLN A 123 -5.72 16.69 -9.75
C GLN A 123 -5.42 15.91 -11.05
N ILE A 124 -4.75 14.76 -10.90
CA ILE A 124 -4.32 13.92 -12.02
C ILE A 124 -5.52 13.16 -12.60
N ASN A 125 -5.76 13.35 -13.90
CA ASN A 125 -6.98 12.87 -14.55
C ASN A 125 -6.93 11.38 -14.94
N SER A 126 -7.99 10.64 -14.62
CA SER A 126 -8.14 9.19 -14.85
C SER A 126 -8.40 8.78 -16.31
N ARG A 127 -8.72 9.73 -17.20
CA ARG A 127 -8.84 9.49 -18.65
C ARG A 127 -7.50 9.02 -19.23
N ARG A 128 -6.38 9.55 -18.73
CA ARG A 128 -5.04 9.31 -19.31
C ARG A 128 -4.04 8.70 -18.33
N TRP A 129 -3.98 9.15 -17.08
CA TRP A 129 -2.80 8.97 -16.25
C TRP A 129 -2.89 7.81 -15.26
N CYS A 130 -4.01 7.68 -14.56
CA CYS A 130 -4.27 6.60 -13.62
C CYS A 130 -5.45 5.75 -14.08
N LYS A 131 -5.68 4.60 -13.44
CA LYS A 131 -6.86 3.76 -13.69
C LYS A 131 -7.79 3.69 -12.50
N ASN A 132 -9.09 3.71 -12.80
CA ASN A 132 -10.14 3.24 -11.88
C ASN A 132 -10.37 1.73 -12.11
N LEU A 133 -11.40 1.17 -11.46
CA LEU A 133 -11.80 -0.23 -11.67
C LEU A 133 -12.44 -0.49 -13.05
N THR A 134 -12.58 0.54 -13.87
CA THR A 134 -13.15 0.45 -15.22
C THR A 134 -12.18 -0.18 -16.21
N PRO A 135 -12.64 -1.07 -17.11
CA PRO A 135 -11.81 -1.60 -18.20
C PRO A 135 -11.34 -0.48 -19.14
N ASN A 136 -10.19 -0.67 -19.81
CA ASN A 136 -9.67 0.15 -20.92
C ASN A 136 -9.16 1.58 -20.62
N SER A 137 -8.62 1.88 -19.43
CA SER A 137 -7.90 3.14 -19.20
C SER A 137 -6.48 3.12 -19.80
N HIS A 138 -5.98 4.23 -20.34
CA HIS A 138 -4.58 4.36 -20.79
C HIS A 138 -3.55 4.12 -19.67
N ASN A 139 -3.86 4.56 -18.45
CA ASN A 139 -3.06 4.38 -17.24
C ASN A 139 -1.56 4.60 -17.45
N GLN A 140 -1.18 5.76 -18.00
CA GLN A 140 0.22 6.01 -18.35
C GLN A 140 1.15 5.96 -17.13
N CYS A 141 0.68 6.30 -15.93
CA CYS A 141 1.46 6.23 -14.69
C CYS A 141 1.48 4.83 -14.06
N ARG A 142 0.65 3.89 -14.53
CA ARG A 142 0.56 2.50 -14.01
C ARG A 142 0.18 2.42 -12.52
N VAL A 143 -0.71 3.31 -12.07
CA VAL A 143 -1.18 3.42 -10.68
C VAL A 143 -2.71 3.43 -10.62
N TYR A 144 -3.31 3.03 -9.50
CA TYR A 144 -4.74 3.27 -9.31
C TYR A 144 -4.97 4.73 -8.91
N CYS A 145 -6.08 5.31 -9.36
CA CYS A 145 -6.40 6.70 -8.99
C CYS A 145 -6.62 6.85 -7.47
N SER A 146 -7.02 5.79 -6.78
CA SER A 146 -7.10 5.74 -5.31
C SER A 146 -5.75 5.89 -4.62
N ASP A 147 -4.67 5.42 -5.25
CA ASP A 147 -3.31 5.51 -4.69
C ASP A 147 -2.83 6.98 -4.69
N LEU A 148 -3.34 7.78 -5.64
CA LEU A 148 -3.06 9.22 -5.73
C LEU A 148 -3.75 10.04 -4.62
N LEU A 149 -4.66 9.43 -3.86
CA LEU A 149 -5.34 10.06 -2.73
C LEU A 149 -4.58 9.89 -1.40
N SER A 150 -3.50 9.11 -1.43
CA SER A 150 -2.66 8.82 -0.26
C SER A 150 -2.05 10.10 0.32
N PRO A 151 -1.91 10.19 1.66
CA PRO A 151 -1.09 11.22 2.28
C PRO A 151 0.40 11.03 1.94
N ASP A 152 0.86 9.82 1.62
CA ASP A 152 2.20 9.60 1.04
C ASP A 152 2.18 10.01 -0.44
N LEU A 153 2.91 11.09 -0.76
CA LEU A 153 2.91 11.70 -2.09
C LEU A 153 3.76 10.95 -3.11
N LYS A 154 4.42 9.84 -2.77
CA LYS A 154 5.35 9.14 -3.68
C LYS A 154 4.76 8.85 -5.07
N ASP A 155 3.62 8.16 -5.14
CA ASP A 155 3.01 7.78 -6.43
C ASP A 155 2.50 9.01 -7.19
N THR A 156 1.98 9.99 -6.45
CA THR A 156 1.50 11.27 -6.99
C THR A 156 2.63 12.10 -7.60
N VAL A 157 3.77 12.20 -6.93
CA VAL A 157 4.95 12.92 -7.44
C VAL A 157 5.55 12.20 -8.63
N VAL A 158 5.71 10.88 -8.59
CA VAL A 158 6.22 10.10 -9.73
C VAL A 158 5.34 10.29 -10.96
N CYS A 159 4.01 10.27 -10.79
CA CYS A 159 3.10 10.51 -11.90
C CYS A 159 3.18 11.96 -12.41
N ALA A 160 3.22 12.96 -11.53
CA ALA A 160 3.35 14.37 -11.92
C ALA A 160 4.67 14.66 -12.66
N MET A 161 5.78 14.05 -12.23
CA MET A 161 7.07 14.11 -12.94
C MET A 161 6.95 13.56 -14.36
N LYS A 162 6.22 12.44 -14.54
CA LYS A 162 5.96 11.87 -15.87
C LYS A 162 5.13 12.82 -16.74
N ILE A 163 4.11 13.45 -16.18
CA ILE A 163 3.29 14.44 -16.90
C ILE A 163 4.16 15.63 -17.35
N ALA A 164 5.03 16.14 -16.47
CA ALA A 164 5.92 17.27 -16.78
C ALA A 164 7.03 16.94 -17.81
N GLN A 165 7.19 15.67 -18.20
CA GLN A 165 8.04 15.29 -19.32
C GLN A 165 7.36 15.51 -20.68
N GLU A 166 6.04 15.58 -20.72
CA GLU A 166 5.30 15.89 -21.96
C GLU A 166 5.68 17.28 -22.49
N PRO A 167 5.49 17.55 -23.80
CA PRO A 167 5.91 18.82 -24.41
C PRO A 167 5.35 20.09 -23.74
N GLN A 168 4.21 19.99 -23.05
CA GLN A 168 3.59 21.11 -22.35
C GLN A 168 4.19 21.38 -20.95
N GLY A 169 4.95 20.44 -20.38
CA GLY A 169 5.46 20.54 -19.01
C GLY A 169 4.36 20.77 -17.98
N LEU A 170 4.58 21.68 -17.02
CA LEU A 170 3.53 22.13 -16.08
C LEU A 170 2.37 22.86 -16.77
N GLY A 171 2.57 23.31 -18.00
CA GLY A 171 1.52 23.84 -18.85
C GLY A 171 0.43 22.82 -19.17
N TYR A 172 0.59 21.52 -18.88
CA TYR A 172 -0.51 20.54 -18.96
C TYR A 172 -1.69 20.92 -18.06
N TRP A 173 -1.42 21.44 -16.87
CA TRP A 173 -2.45 21.88 -15.93
C TRP A 173 -2.93 23.30 -16.29
N GLU A 174 -4.19 23.41 -16.74
CA GLU A 174 -4.80 24.69 -17.08
C GLU A 174 -4.76 25.68 -15.90
N THR A 175 -4.98 25.16 -14.69
CA THR A 175 -4.95 25.95 -13.47
C THR A 175 -3.57 26.57 -13.22
N TRP A 176 -2.48 25.83 -13.45
CA TRP A 176 -1.13 26.39 -13.34
C TRP A 176 -0.88 27.48 -14.39
N ARG A 177 -1.32 27.27 -15.65
CA ARG A 177 -1.23 28.31 -16.69
C ARG A 177 -1.94 29.60 -16.29
N ARG A 178 -3.11 29.50 -15.66
CA ARG A 178 -3.91 30.66 -15.26
C ARG A 178 -3.38 31.38 -14.02
N HIS A 179 -2.88 30.61 -13.05
CA HIS A 179 -2.63 31.14 -11.71
C HIS A 179 -1.15 31.27 -11.36
N CYS A 180 -0.26 30.52 -12.00
CA CYS A 180 1.16 30.45 -11.65
C CYS A 180 2.09 30.89 -12.78
N GLN A 181 1.80 30.52 -14.02
CA GLN A 181 2.70 30.74 -15.15
C GLN A 181 3.02 32.24 -15.36
N GLY A 182 4.32 32.55 -15.45
CA GLY A 182 4.81 33.90 -15.74
C GLY A 182 4.65 34.90 -14.60
N LYS A 183 4.36 34.44 -13.38
CA LYS A 183 4.28 35.27 -12.18
C LYS A 183 5.53 35.10 -11.31
N ASP A 184 5.76 36.08 -10.45
CA ASP A 184 6.66 35.87 -9.31
C ASP A 184 6.00 34.92 -8.32
N LEU A 185 6.68 33.81 -8.04
CA LEU A 185 6.20 32.74 -7.17
C LEU A 185 7.03 32.62 -5.89
N SER A 186 7.96 33.54 -5.62
CA SER A 186 8.87 33.48 -4.47
C SER A 186 8.13 33.31 -3.13
N ASP A 187 6.99 33.98 -2.95
CA ASP A 187 6.13 33.86 -1.77
C ASP A 187 5.67 32.43 -1.45
N TRP A 188 5.61 31.53 -2.45
CA TRP A 188 5.20 30.15 -2.22
C TRP A 188 6.18 29.35 -1.37
N VAL A 189 7.45 29.74 -1.37
CA VAL A 189 8.52 29.08 -0.59
C VAL A 189 9.18 30.03 0.41
N ASP A 190 8.80 31.30 0.42
CA ASP A 190 9.32 32.28 1.38
C ASP A 190 9.01 31.85 2.83
N GLY A 191 9.99 32.04 3.71
CA GLY A 191 9.91 31.67 5.13
C GLY A 191 9.81 30.16 5.43
N CYS A 192 10.04 29.28 4.44
CA CYS A 192 10.06 27.84 4.69
C CYS A 192 11.42 27.36 5.19
N ASP A 193 11.43 26.73 6.37
CA ASP A 193 12.59 26.01 6.87
C ASP A 193 12.74 24.67 6.16
N PHE A 194 13.99 24.33 5.88
CA PHE A 194 14.40 23.39 4.86
C PHE A 194 15.45 22.43 5.38
#